data_AF-A0A7G9WAL9-F1
#
_entry.id   AF-A0A7G9WAL9-F1
#
_cell.length_a   1.000
_cell.length_b   1.000
_cell.length_c   1.000
_cell.angle_alpha   90.00
_cell.angle_beta   90.00
_cell.angle_gamma   90.00
#
_symmetry.space_group_name_H-M   'P 1'
#
loop_
_entity.id
_entity.type
_entity.pdbx_description
1 polymer ?
#
loop_
_entity_poly.entity_id
_entity_poly.type
_entity_poly.pdbx_seq_one_letter_code
_entity_poly.pdbx_strand_id
1 'polypeptide(L)'
;MSEITGVELLWVIVRFGLGSKILKCAKESGIKGGTVFLGKGTIQNSILQFLELSEVRREIVLMAADSSTIELAVNKLDDKFKFYKPNHGIAFTTSLRSILGTKNVSLNENLERGVNIPMYNVILTIVDRGKGQEVVEAANKAGSRGATIINGRGSGIHETNKLFAMEIEPEKELVLIISQSESTEAITESIKNELKIDEPGNGVIFIQDVEKTYGLY
;
A
#
# COMPACT_ATOMS: atom_id res chain seq x y z
N MET A 1 -5.01 -14.01 27.10
CA MET A 1 -3.75 -13.45 26.59
C MET A 1 -3.99 -13.19 25.11
N SER A 2 -4.33 -11.96 24.73
CA SER A 2 -4.56 -11.61 23.33
C SER A 2 -3.20 -11.55 22.64
N GLU A 3 -2.96 -12.42 21.66
CA GLU A 3 -1.79 -12.33 20.78
C GLU A 3 -1.73 -10.94 20.16
N ILE A 4 -0.55 -10.32 20.25
CA ILE A 4 -0.24 -9.09 19.54
C ILE A 4 -0.25 -9.46 18.05
N THR A 5 -1.37 -9.25 17.39
CA THR A 5 -1.47 -9.47 15.95
C THR A 5 -0.80 -8.28 15.29
N GLY A 6 0.42 -8.48 14.80
CA GLY A 6 1.12 -7.50 13.97
C GLY A 6 0.27 -7.14 12.75
N VAL A 7 0.48 -5.95 12.19
CA VAL A 7 -0.16 -5.55 10.93
C VAL A 7 0.90 -5.57 9.84
N GLU A 8 0.53 -6.14 8.71
CA GLU A 8 1.40 -6.35 7.57
C GLU A 8 0.81 -5.71 6.31
N LEU A 9 1.71 -5.37 5.39
CA LEU A 9 1.38 -4.85 4.08
C LEU A 9 1.68 -5.93 3.05
N LEU A 10 0.63 -6.44 2.40
CA LEU A 10 0.73 -7.40 1.31
C LEU A 10 0.82 -6.68 -0.03
N TRP A 11 1.87 -7.00 -0.77
CA TRP A 11 2.14 -6.56 -2.13
C TRP A 11 1.90 -7.72 -3.09
N VAL A 12 1.08 -7.49 -4.13
CA VAL A 12 0.83 -8.48 -5.18
C VAL A 12 1.07 -7.86 -6.54
N ILE A 13 2.05 -8.37 -7.28
CA ILE A 13 2.43 -7.92 -8.62
C ILE A 13 1.93 -8.94 -9.64
N VAL A 14 1.02 -8.52 -10.52
CA VAL A 14 0.36 -9.39 -11.49
C VAL A 14 0.29 -8.77 -12.88
N ARG A 15 -0.14 -9.55 -13.87
CA ARG A 15 -0.44 -9.03 -15.22
C ARG A 15 -1.59 -8.02 -15.15
N PHE A 16 -1.53 -7.01 -16.01
CA PHE A 16 -2.62 -6.06 -16.16
C PHE A 16 -3.97 -6.75 -16.39
N GLY A 17 -5.02 -6.30 -15.68
CA GLY A 17 -6.36 -6.88 -15.70
C GLY A 17 -6.62 -7.95 -14.63
N LEU A 18 -5.61 -8.30 -13.82
CA LEU A 18 -5.78 -9.23 -12.69
C LEU A 18 -5.92 -8.54 -11.34
N GLY A 19 -5.53 -7.26 -11.20
CA GLY A 19 -5.52 -6.55 -9.91
C GLY A 19 -6.87 -6.57 -9.20
N SER A 20 -7.96 -6.30 -9.91
CA SER A 20 -9.32 -6.34 -9.36
C SER A 20 -9.74 -7.75 -8.93
N LYS A 21 -9.26 -8.79 -9.63
CA LYS A 21 -9.52 -10.20 -9.27
C LYS A 21 -8.75 -10.61 -8.02
N ILE A 22 -7.50 -10.13 -7.88
CA ILE A 22 -6.70 -10.30 -6.66
C ILE A 22 -7.43 -9.66 -5.48
N LEU A 23 -7.82 -8.39 -5.61
CA LEU A 23 -8.48 -7.66 -4.55
C LEU A 23 -9.80 -8.31 -4.13
N LYS A 24 -10.61 -8.74 -5.10
CA LYS A 24 -11.86 -9.48 -4.84
C LYS A 24 -11.60 -10.80 -4.10
N CYS A 25 -10.60 -11.57 -4.53
CA CYS A 25 -10.26 -12.82 -3.87
C CYS A 25 -9.75 -12.61 -2.44
N ALA A 26 -8.92 -11.58 -2.23
CA ALA A 26 -8.37 -11.26 -0.92
C ALA A 26 -9.47 -10.80 0.06
N LYS A 27 -10.49 -10.07 -0.42
CA LYS A 27 -11.67 -9.68 0.37
C LYS A 27 -12.44 -10.87 0.94
N GLU A 28 -12.47 -11.99 0.22
CA GLU A 28 -13.08 -13.23 0.71
C GLU A 28 -12.33 -13.84 1.92
N SER A 29 -11.10 -13.41 2.19
CA SER A 29 -10.30 -13.82 3.35
C SER A 29 -10.31 -12.79 4.49
N GLY A 30 -11.12 -11.73 4.41
CA GLY A 30 -11.23 -10.69 5.44
C GLY A 30 -10.49 -9.39 5.16
N ILE A 31 -9.75 -9.30 4.05
CA ILE A 31 -9.15 -8.03 3.61
C ILE A 31 -10.24 -7.01 3.33
N LYS A 32 -10.13 -5.84 3.95
CA LYS A 32 -11.15 -4.78 3.90
C LYS A 32 -11.08 -3.95 2.62
N GLY A 33 -9.91 -3.87 2.02
CA GLY A 33 -9.68 -3.05 0.84
C GLY A 33 -8.23 -3.09 0.38
N GLY A 34 -7.96 -2.32 -0.66
CA GLY A 34 -6.63 -2.24 -1.24
C GLY A 34 -6.59 -1.24 -2.38
N THR A 35 -5.37 -0.93 -2.79
CA THR A 35 -5.09 0.01 -3.89
C THR A 35 -4.26 -0.68 -4.95
N VAL A 36 -4.66 -0.51 -6.20
CA VAL A 36 -4.03 -1.03 -7.40
C VAL A 36 -3.37 0.14 -8.12
N PHE A 37 -2.08 0.04 -8.40
CA PHE A 37 -1.36 0.99 -9.26
C PHE A 37 -0.61 0.27 -10.37
N LEU A 38 -0.23 1.03 -11.39
CA LEU A 38 0.39 0.47 -12.59
C LEU A 38 1.90 0.42 -12.45
N GLY A 39 2.48 -0.67 -12.95
CA GLY A 39 3.92 -0.84 -13.09
C GLY A 39 4.26 -1.39 -14.48
N LYS A 40 5.56 -1.46 -14.76
CA LYS A 40 6.10 -2.01 -16.01
C LYS A 40 6.95 -3.24 -15.73
N GLY A 41 6.57 -4.38 -16.31
CA GLY A 41 7.36 -5.60 -16.25
C GLY A 41 8.47 -5.58 -17.30
N THR A 42 9.66 -6.06 -16.92
CA THR A 42 10.88 -6.00 -17.74
C THR A 42 11.47 -7.37 -18.08
N ILE A 43 10.84 -8.46 -17.61
CA ILE A 43 11.30 -9.83 -17.90
C ILE A 43 11.25 -10.05 -19.42
N GLN A 44 12.43 -10.22 -20.02
CA GLN A 44 12.61 -10.35 -21.46
C GLN A 44 12.17 -11.75 -21.91
N ASN A 45 11.23 -11.80 -22.85
CA ASN A 45 10.90 -13.00 -23.62
C ASN A 45 11.39 -12.76 -25.05
N SER A 46 12.23 -13.66 -25.58
CA SER A 46 12.94 -13.49 -26.86
C SER A 46 12.00 -13.29 -28.06
N ILE A 47 10.77 -13.80 -28.00
CA ILE A 47 9.76 -13.64 -29.07
C ILE A 47 9.09 -12.25 -29.01
N LEU A 48 8.96 -11.64 -27.83
CA LEU A 48 8.30 -10.33 -27.64
C LEU A 48 9.20 -9.15 -28.05
N GLN A 49 10.52 -9.34 -28.05
CA GLN A 49 11.48 -8.36 -28.60
C GLN A 49 11.37 -8.22 -30.12
N PHE A 50 11.12 -9.33 -30.83
CA PHE A 50 10.96 -9.33 -32.28
C PHE A 50 9.74 -8.53 -32.77
N LEU A 51 8.73 -8.34 -31.90
CA LEU A 51 7.50 -7.62 -32.23
C LEU A 51 7.43 -6.19 -31.65
N GLU A 52 8.50 -5.68 -31.03
CA GLU A 52 8.52 -4.37 -30.32
C GLU A 52 7.43 -4.21 -29.23
N LEU A 53 6.77 -5.30 -28.81
CA LEU A 53 5.73 -5.30 -27.78
C LEU A 53 6.31 -5.36 -26.35
N SER A 54 7.51 -4.85 -26.14
CA SER A 54 8.39 -5.19 -25.00
C SER A 54 8.00 -4.60 -23.64
N GLU A 55 6.87 -3.90 -23.54
CA GLU A 55 6.36 -3.37 -22.27
C GLU A 55 5.17 -4.17 -21.75
N VAL A 56 5.43 -5.13 -20.87
CA VAL A 56 4.34 -5.88 -20.24
C VAL A 56 3.81 -5.07 -19.06
N ARG A 57 2.68 -4.39 -19.27
CA ARG A 57 1.96 -3.69 -18.19
C ARG A 57 1.67 -4.64 -17.03
N ARG A 58 2.02 -4.21 -15.82
CA ARG A 58 1.77 -4.89 -14.55
C ARG A 58 0.82 -4.06 -13.70
N GLU A 59 0.11 -4.76 -12.84
CA GLU A 59 -0.67 -4.15 -11.75
C GLU A 59 -0.04 -4.58 -10.43
N ILE A 60 0.12 -3.62 -9.52
CA ILE A 60 0.63 -3.81 -8.17
C ILE A 60 -0.54 -3.54 -7.23
N VAL A 61 -0.95 -4.54 -6.47
CA VAL A 61 -2.03 -4.46 -5.49
C VAL A 61 -1.43 -4.38 -4.10
N LEU A 62 -1.82 -3.35 -3.35
CA LEU A 62 -1.38 -3.07 -2.00
C LEU A 62 -2.55 -3.24 -1.04
N MET A 63 -2.39 -4.06 -0.02
CA MET A 63 -3.42 -4.38 0.98
C MET A 63 -2.80 -4.44 2.37
N ALA A 64 -3.51 -3.96 3.39
CA ALA A 64 -3.05 -4.03 4.78
C ALA A 64 -4.10 -4.72 5.66
N ALA A 65 -3.65 -5.62 6.53
CA ALA A 65 -4.46 -6.28 7.55
C ALA A 65 -3.55 -6.88 8.64
N ASP A 66 -4.17 -7.45 9.68
CA ASP A 66 -3.44 -8.24 10.68
C ASP A 66 -2.79 -9.48 10.05
N SER A 67 -1.68 -9.95 10.63
CA SER A 67 -0.90 -11.08 10.11
C SER A 67 -1.74 -12.33 9.85
N SER A 68 -2.74 -12.64 10.68
CA SER A 68 -3.58 -13.82 10.49
C SER A 68 -4.48 -13.70 9.24
N THR A 69 -5.07 -12.53 9.03
CA THR A 69 -5.84 -12.22 7.82
C THR A 69 -4.96 -12.24 6.57
N ILE A 70 -3.73 -11.72 6.67
CA ILE A 70 -2.75 -11.71 5.56
C ILE A 70 -2.33 -13.13 5.19
N GLU A 71 -2.05 -13.99 6.16
CA GLU A 71 -1.71 -15.40 5.93
C GLU A 71 -2.85 -16.12 5.18
N LEU A 72 -4.10 -15.96 5.63
CA LEU A 72 -5.27 -16.52 4.95
C LEU A 72 -5.44 -15.97 3.53
N ALA A 73 -5.17 -14.69 3.31
CA ALA A 73 -5.24 -14.07 1.99
C ALA A 73 -4.14 -14.59 1.06
N VAL A 74 -2.89 -14.66 1.52
CA VAL A 74 -1.74 -15.14 0.74
C VAL A 74 -1.93 -16.58 0.31
N ASN A 75 -2.29 -17.49 1.22
CA ASN A 75 -2.49 -18.91 0.90
C ASN A 75 -3.59 -19.07 -0.16
N LYS A 76 -4.71 -18.36 0.00
CA LYS A 76 -5.80 -18.39 -0.96
C LYS A 76 -5.42 -17.82 -2.33
N LEU A 77 -4.65 -16.73 -2.35
CA LEU A 77 -4.15 -16.13 -3.58
C LEU A 77 -3.17 -17.07 -4.29
N ASP A 78 -2.25 -17.69 -3.53
CA ASP A 78 -1.30 -18.66 -4.08
C ASP A 78 -2.02 -19.84 -4.73
N ASP A 79 -2.99 -20.42 -4.04
CA ASP A 79 -3.77 -21.54 -4.56
C ASP A 79 -4.59 -21.17 -5.80
N LYS A 80 -5.25 -20.01 -5.79
CA LYS A 80 -6.16 -19.60 -6.87
C LYS A 80 -5.43 -19.07 -8.10
N PHE A 81 -4.36 -18.30 -7.91
CA PHE A 81 -3.60 -17.63 -8.98
C PHE A 81 -2.28 -18.34 -9.31
N LYS A 82 -1.93 -19.40 -8.57
CA LYS A 82 -0.77 -20.27 -8.82
C LYS A 82 0.56 -19.53 -8.67
N PHE A 83 0.71 -18.70 -7.64
CA PHE A 83 1.94 -17.93 -7.41
C PHE A 83 3.17 -18.81 -7.10
N TYR A 84 2.97 -20.04 -6.63
CA TYR A 84 3.99 -21.06 -6.49
C TYR A 84 4.61 -21.48 -7.83
N LYS A 85 3.98 -21.15 -8.97
CA LYS A 85 4.53 -21.36 -10.30
C LYS A 85 5.19 -20.08 -10.82
N PRO A 86 6.36 -20.18 -11.47
CA PRO A 86 6.98 -19.04 -12.15
C PRO A 86 6.03 -18.33 -13.12
N ASN A 87 6.18 -17.01 -13.26
CA ASN A 87 5.46 -16.15 -14.23
C ASN A 87 3.93 -15.97 -14.03
N HIS A 88 3.39 -16.36 -12.88
CA HIS A 88 1.97 -16.19 -12.53
C HIS A 88 1.70 -14.95 -11.67
N GLY A 89 2.74 -14.37 -11.09
CA GLY A 89 2.69 -13.18 -10.26
C GLY A 89 3.74 -13.27 -9.16
N ILE A 90 3.85 -12.23 -8.35
CA ILE A 90 4.69 -12.20 -7.16
C ILE A 90 3.79 -11.71 -6.03
N ALA A 91 3.79 -12.40 -4.90
CA ALA A 91 3.18 -11.93 -3.67
C ALA A 91 4.24 -11.91 -2.57
N PHE A 92 4.33 -10.82 -1.83
CA PHE A 92 5.24 -10.68 -0.70
C PHE A 92 4.65 -9.75 0.35
N THR A 93 5.04 -9.94 1.60
CA THR A 93 4.60 -9.12 2.74
C THR A 93 5.75 -8.27 3.27
N THR A 94 5.41 -7.10 3.79
CA THR A 94 6.33 -6.24 4.52
C THR A 94 5.70 -5.84 5.85
N SER A 95 6.52 -5.70 6.90
CA SER A 95 6.04 -5.29 8.22
C SER A 95 5.68 -3.81 8.24
N LEU A 96 4.62 -3.46 8.98
CA LEU A 96 4.25 -2.06 9.22
C LEU A 96 4.68 -1.62 10.62
N ARG A 97 5.23 -0.41 10.71
CA ARG A 97 5.45 0.26 11.99
C ARG A 97 4.13 0.77 12.55
N SER A 98 3.32 1.40 11.70
CA SER A 98 1.98 1.89 12.07
C SER A 98 1.08 2.07 10.85
N ILE A 99 -0.22 2.19 11.11
CA ILE A 99 -1.27 2.46 10.13
C ILE A 99 -2.25 3.46 10.74
N LEU A 100 -2.63 4.50 9.99
CA LEU A 100 -3.57 5.55 10.41
C LEU A 100 -4.75 5.64 9.44
N GLY A 101 -5.91 6.10 9.89
CA GLY A 101 -7.13 6.19 9.06
C GLY A 101 -7.95 4.90 8.97
N THR A 102 -7.56 3.86 9.71
CA THR A 102 -8.37 2.64 9.90
C THR A 102 -8.86 2.55 11.34
N LYS A 103 -10.15 2.27 11.54
CA LYS A 103 -10.82 2.30 12.87
C LYS A 103 -10.33 1.26 13.90
N ASN A 104 -9.28 0.48 13.66
CA ASN A 104 -9.00 -0.70 14.50
C ASN A 104 -7.53 -1.16 14.60
N VAL A 105 -6.54 -0.27 14.44
CA VAL A 105 -5.15 -0.68 14.66
C VAL A 105 -4.38 0.42 15.37
N SER A 106 -4.26 0.28 16.69
CA SER A 106 -3.25 0.96 17.50
C SER A 106 -2.09 -0.02 17.69
N LEU A 107 -0.97 0.24 17.03
CA LEU A 107 0.27 -0.46 17.34
C LEU A 107 0.91 0.23 18.55
N ASN A 108 1.12 -0.54 19.62
CA ASN A 108 1.78 -0.06 20.84
C ASN A 108 3.25 0.26 20.53
N GLU A 109 3.66 1.49 20.81
CA GLU A 109 5.07 1.90 20.81
C GLU A 109 5.80 1.34 22.04
N ASN A 110 5.94 0.02 22.12
CA ASN A 110 6.93 -0.55 23.03
C ASN A 110 8.24 -0.70 22.26
N LEU A 111 8.95 0.42 22.11
CA LEU A 111 10.36 0.41 21.74
C LEU A 111 11.12 -0.27 22.89
N GLU A 112 11.37 -1.57 22.76
CA GLU A 112 12.26 -2.28 23.67
C GLU A 112 13.65 -1.62 23.61
N ARG A 113 14.16 -1.23 24.79
CA ARG A 113 15.50 -0.64 24.96
C ARG A 113 16.55 -1.61 24.41
N GLY A 114 17.07 -1.31 23.22
CA GLY A 114 18.11 -2.10 22.55
C GLY A 114 17.94 -2.24 21.04
N VAL A 115 16.78 -1.89 20.49
CA VAL A 115 16.53 -1.95 19.04
C VAL A 115 17.15 -0.74 18.34
N ASN A 116 17.90 -1.01 17.27
CA ASN A 116 18.46 0.01 16.39
C ASN A 116 17.29 0.80 15.77
N ILE A 117 17.09 2.04 16.20
CA ILE A 117 16.01 2.88 15.67
C ILE A 117 16.39 3.21 14.22
N PRO A 118 15.56 2.84 13.23
CA PRO A 118 15.85 3.14 11.84
C PRO A 118 15.98 4.65 11.68
N MET A 119 16.93 5.10 10.88
CA MET A 119 17.18 6.53 10.70
C MET A 119 16.10 7.21 9.85
N TYR A 120 15.44 6.44 8.97
CA TYR A 120 14.41 6.91 8.06
C TYR A 120 13.18 6.00 8.09
N ASN A 121 12.03 6.59 7.77
CA ASN A 121 10.80 5.89 7.47
C ASN A 121 10.33 6.22 6.06
N VAL A 122 9.51 5.32 5.51
CA VAL A 122 8.67 5.60 4.34
C VAL A 122 7.22 5.75 4.81
N ILE A 123 6.63 6.88 4.46
CA ILE A 123 5.22 7.20 4.69
C ILE A 123 4.50 7.01 3.35
N LEU A 124 3.52 6.12 3.33
CA LEU A 124 2.66 5.85 2.18
C LEU A 124 1.25 6.31 2.51
N THR A 125 0.81 7.40 1.90
CA THR A 125 -0.53 7.96 2.10
C THR A 125 -1.39 7.71 0.87
N ILE A 126 -2.54 7.06 1.03
CA ILE A 126 -3.49 6.81 -0.05
C ILE A 126 -4.71 7.67 0.17
N VAL A 127 -5.06 8.46 -0.84
CA VAL A 127 -6.21 9.37 -0.86
C VAL A 127 -6.97 9.26 -2.18
N ASP A 128 -8.14 9.88 -2.26
CA ASP A 128 -8.84 10.06 -3.53
C ASP A 128 -7.99 10.88 -4.51
N ARG A 129 -8.13 10.57 -5.79
CA ARG A 129 -7.45 11.34 -6.85
C ARG A 129 -7.74 12.83 -6.74
N GLY A 130 -6.71 13.65 -6.91
CA GLY A 130 -6.78 15.12 -6.78
C GLY A 130 -6.40 15.63 -5.40
N LYS A 131 -6.39 14.77 -4.37
CA LYS A 131 -5.97 15.15 -3.00
C LYS A 131 -4.49 14.88 -2.72
N GLY A 132 -3.75 14.23 -3.62
CA GLY A 132 -2.34 13.92 -3.41
C GLY A 132 -1.49 15.16 -3.19
N GLN A 133 -1.79 16.26 -3.88
CA GLN A 133 -1.09 17.53 -3.67
C GLN A 133 -1.34 18.12 -2.28
N GLU A 134 -2.55 17.99 -1.74
CA GLU A 134 -2.88 18.43 -0.37
C GLU A 134 -2.07 17.64 0.67
N VAL A 135 -1.85 16.33 0.45
CA VAL A 135 -0.96 15.51 1.29
C VAL A 135 0.47 16.07 1.27
N VAL A 136 0.98 16.43 0.09
CA VAL A 136 2.34 17.00 -0.04
C VAL A 136 2.44 18.34 0.69
N GLU A 137 1.44 19.21 0.56
CA GLU A 137 1.40 20.50 1.23
C GLU A 137 1.35 20.37 2.75
N ALA A 138 0.50 19.48 3.27
CA ALA A 138 0.46 19.16 4.70
C ALA A 138 1.81 18.63 5.19
N ALA A 139 2.39 17.66 4.48
CA ALA A 139 3.69 17.10 4.84
C ALA A 139 4.81 18.16 4.85
N ASN A 140 4.83 19.08 3.88
CA ASN A 140 5.84 20.13 3.78
C ASN A 140 5.74 21.14 4.95
N LYS A 141 4.54 21.45 5.44
CA LYS A 141 4.37 22.30 6.63
C LYS A 141 5.01 21.70 7.88
N ALA A 142 5.07 20.38 7.96
CA ALA A 142 5.71 19.62 9.03
C ALA A 142 7.19 19.29 8.76
N GLY A 143 7.79 19.84 7.70
CA GLY A 143 9.23 19.70 7.42
C GLY A 143 9.59 18.60 6.42
N SER A 144 8.62 17.98 5.74
CA SER A 144 8.91 17.13 4.58
C SER A 144 9.59 17.94 3.47
N ARG A 145 10.54 17.31 2.76
CA ARG A 145 11.33 17.94 1.69
C ARG A 145 10.84 17.58 0.29
N GLY A 146 9.95 16.61 0.17
CA GLY A 146 9.46 16.14 -1.12
C GLY A 146 8.62 14.89 -0.99
N ALA A 147 7.93 14.56 -2.08
CA ALA A 147 7.06 13.40 -2.18
C ALA A 147 6.98 12.92 -3.64
N THR A 148 6.57 11.67 -3.83
CA THR A 148 6.22 11.12 -5.14
C THR A 148 4.73 10.76 -5.15
N ILE A 149 3.97 11.31 -6.09
CA ILE A 149 2.55 10.99 -6.27
C ILE A 149 2.42 9.94 -7.38
N ILE A 150 1.71 8.85 -7.06
CA ILE A 150 1.50 7.70 -7.96
C ILE A 150 0.00 7.50 -8.14
N ASN A 151 -0.45 7.53 -9.39
CA ASN A 151 -1.85 7.27 -9.72
C ASN A 151 -2.20 5.79 -9.55
N GLY A 152 -3.38 5.54 -9.02
CA GLY A 152 -3.94 4.22 -8.84
C GLY A 152 -5.45 4.22 -8.86
N ARG A 153 -6.01 3.08 -8.48
CA ARG A 153 -7.44 2.88 -8.23
C ARG A 153 -7.58 1.94 -7.05
N GLY A 154 -8.63 2.08 -6.25
CA GLY A 154 -8.74 1.30 -5.02
C GLY A 154 -10.16 0.87 -4.74
N SER A 155 -10.32 0.12 -3.67
CA SER A 155 -11.63 -0.14 -3.09
C SER A 155 -11.47 -0.29 -1.58
N GLY A 156 -11.94 0.71 -0.85
CA GLY A 156 -12.13 0.66 0.61
C GLY A 156 -13.51 0.14 1.03
N ILE A 157 -13.68 -0.06 2.35
CA ILE A 157 -14.94 -0.52 2.99
C ILE A 157 -16.13 0.39 2.65
N HIS A 158 -15.86 1.69 2.43
CA HIS A 158 -16.87 2.70 2.12
C HIS A 158 -16.99 2.97 0.62
N GLU A 159 -16.30 2.21 -0.24
CA GLU A 159 -16.14 2.52 -1.67
C GLU A 159 -16.71 1.46 -2.61
N THR A 160 -17.34 0.40 -2.08
CA THR A 160 -18.06 -0.59 -2.90
C THR A 160 -19.38 -0.02 -3.44
N ASN A 161 -19.29 0.94 -4.34
CA ASN A 161 -20.41 1.35 -5.17
C ASN A 161 -20.55 0.37 -6.34
N LYS A 162 -21.76 -0.19 -6.48
CA LYS A 162 -22.13 -1.02 -7.63
C LYS A 162 -22.94 -0.16 -8.59
N LEU A 163 -22.45 0.03 -9.81
CA LEU A 163 -23.23 0.59 -10.91
C LEU A 163 -23.51 -0.55 -11.89
N PHE A 164 -24.78 -0.83 -12.16
CA PHE A 164 -25.18 -1.92 -13.06
C PHE A 164 -24.52 -3.29 -12.75
N ALA A 165 -24.42 -3.64 -11.45
CA ALA A 165 -23.77 -4.85 -10.95
C ALA A 165 -22.25 -4.97 -11.22
N MET A 166 -21.59 -3.90 -11.69
CA MET A 166 -20.14 -3.80 -11.81
C MET A 166 -19.53 -3.16 -10.56
N GLU A 167 -18.44 -3.74 -10.06
CA GLU A 167 -17.63 -3.15 -8.99
C GLU A 167 -16.89 -1.92 -9.55
N ILE A 168 -17.20 -0.73 -9.04
CA ILE A 168 -16.44 0.49 -9.37
C ILE A 168 -15.28 0.60 -8.38
N GLU A 169 -14.07 0.60 -8.91
CA GLU A 169 -12.85 0.95 -8.17
C GLU A 169 -12.58 2.45 -8.38
N PRO A 170 -12.82 3.33 -7.39
CA PRO A 170 -12.52 4.76 -7.52
C PRO A 170 -11.05 5.03 -7.81
N GLU A 171 -10.78 6.14 -8.48
CA GLU A 171 -9.43 6.62 -8.73
C GLU A 171 -8.77 7.10 -7.43
N LYS A 172 -7.51 6.72 -7.24
CA LYS A 172 -6.72 6.97 -6.03
C LYS A 172 -5.37 7.59 -6.38
N GLU A 173 -4.78 8.26 -5.42
CA GLU A 173 -3.38 8.70 -5.45
C GLU A 173 -2.66 8.13 -4.23
N LEU A 174 -1.52 7.46 -4.48
CA LEU A 174 -0.57 7.04 -3.47
C LEU A 174 0.56 8.06 -3.42
N VAL A 175 0.73 8.70 -2.27
CA VAL A 175 1.81 9.66 -2.00
C VAL A 175 2.88 8.96 -1.17
N LEU A 176 4.10 8.90 -1.70
CA LEU A 176 5.26 8.32 -1.06
C LEU A 176 6.20 9.43 -0.56
N ILE A 177 6.50 9.42 0.73
CA ILE A 177 7.41 10.36 1.39
C ILE A 177 8.49 9.56 2.12
N ILE A 178 9.75 9.95 1.98
CA ILE A 178 10.86 9.47 2.82
C ILE A 178 11.17 10.55 3.86
N SER A 179 11.07 10.21 5.14
CA SER A 179 11.30 11.12 6.27
C SER A 179 12.36 10.59 7.20
N GLN A 180 13.08 11.48 7.88
CA GLN A 180 13.84 11.10 9.07
C GLN A 180 12.87 10.62 10.14
N SER A 181 13.23 9.57 10.88
CA SER A 181 12.32 8.96 11.85
C SER A 181 11.85 9.92 12.93
N GLU A 182 12.68 10.90 13.31
CA GLU A 182 12.33 11.96 14.27
C GLU A 182 11.26 12.94 13.74
N SER A 183 11.11 13.08 12.43
CA SER A 183 10.11 13.95 11.79
C SER A 183 8.85 13.21 11.36
N THR A 184 8.89 11.88 11.32
CA THR A 184 7.80 11.02 10.81
C THR A 184 6.49 11.29 11.53
N GLU A 185 6.51 11.36 12.86
CA GLU A 185 5.30 11.59 13.66
C GLU A 185 4.65 12.93 13.31
N ALA A 186 5.41 14.03 13.36
CA ALA A 186 4.94 15.37 13.00
C ALA A 186 4.37 15.45 11.57
N ILE A 187 5.04 14.81 10.60
CA ILE A 187 4.57 14.76 9.21
C ILE A 187 3.24 14.02 9.13
N THR A 188 3.14 12.83 9.73
CA THR A 188 1.90 12.04 9.67
C THR A 188 0.76 12.68 10.43
N GLU A 189 1.01 13.36 11.55
CA GLU A 189 0.01 14.10 12.30
C GLU A 189 -0.52 15.30 11.51
N SER A 190 0.36 16.04 10.83
CA SER A 190 -0.06 17.14 9.96
C SER A 190 -0.95 16.66 8.80
N ILE A 191 -0.53 15.61 8.07
CA ILE A 191 -1.34 15.00 7.00
C ILE A 191 -2.70 14.53 7.56
N LYS A 192 -2.66 13.83 8.70
CA LYS A 192 -3.84 13.28 9.36
C LYS A 192 -4.85 14.36 9.70
N ASN A 193 -4.40 15.48 10.27
CA ASN A 193 -5.25 16.57 10.72
C ASN A 193 -5.81 17.39 9.55
N GLU A 194 -4.99 17.71 8.55
CA GLU A 194 -5.41 18.54 7.42
C GLU A 194 -6.39 17.81 6.50
N LEU A 195 -6.14 16.53 6.21
CA LEU A 195 -7.01 15.72 5.35
C LEU A 195 -8.06 14.93 6.12
N LYS A 196 -8.08 15.05 7.45
CA LYS A 196 -9.01 14.34 8.36
C LYS A 196 -9.01 12.83 8.11
N ILE A 197 -7.83 12.23 8.08
CA ILE A 197 -7.61 10.83 7.67
C ILE A 197 -8.36 9.83 8.57
N ASP A 198 -8.61 10.16 9.84
CA ASP A 198 -9.40 9.31 10.75
C ASP A 198 -10.91 9.27 10.41
N GLU A 199 -11.39 10.21 9.60
CA GLU A 199 -12.75 10.17 9.10
C GLU A 199 -12.89 9.11 7.98
N PRO A 200 -13.94 8.28 8.01
CA PRO A 200 -14.14 7.23 7.01
C PRO A 200 -14.06 7.72 5.56
N GLY A 201 -13.16 7.12 4.78
CA GLY A 201 -13.04 7.36 3.34
C GLY A 201 -12.08 8.49 2.95
N ASN A 202 -11.51 9.22 3.89
CA ASN A 202 -10.60 10.32 3.58
C ASN A 202 -9.17 9.89 3.23
N GLY A 203 -8.78 8.69 3.64
CA GLY A 203 -7.52 8.08 3.23
C GLY A 203 -7.01 7.06 4.24
N VAL A 204 -5.80 6.56 3.99
CA VAL A 204 -5.04 5.70 4.91
C VAL A 204 -3.57 6.06 4.82
N ILE A 205 -2.87 6.03 5.95
CA ILE A 205 -1.42 6.24 6.01
C ILE A 205 -0.78 4.95 6.50
N PHE A 206 0.27 4.49 5.83
CA PHE A 206 1.13 3.41 6.28
C PHE A 206 2.53 3.94 6.55
N ILE A 207 3.14 3.47 7.65
CA ILE A 207 4.51 3.81 8.00
C ILE A 207 5.34 2.52 8.03
N GLN A 208 6.47 2.52 7.33
CA GLN A 208 7.43 1.41 7.35
C GLN A 208 8.83 1.94 7.66
N ASP A 209 9.64 1.09 8.28
CA ASP A 209 11.05 1.36 8.54
C ASP A 209 11.86 1.23 7.24
N VAL A 210 12.81 2.15 7.03
CA VAL A 210 13.73 2.10 5.90
C VAL A 210 15.09 1.60 6.40
N GLU A 211 15.52 0.43 5.91
CA GLU A 211 16.80 -0.15 6.32
C GLU A 211 18.00 0.68 5.82
N LYS A 212 17.96 1.11 4.56
CA LYS A 212 19.01 1.88 3.90
C LYS A 212 18.40 2.82 2.86
N THR A 213 19.02 3.98 2.69
CA THR A 213 18.63 4.97 1.70
C THR A 213 19.87 5.67 1.16
N TYR A 214 19.82 6.11 -0.10
CA TYR A 214 20.90 6.80 -0.80
C TYR A 214 20.28 7.86 -1.73
N GLY A 215 21.01 8.95 -1.96
CA GLY A 215 20.54 10.01 -2.86
C GLY A 215 19.38 10.85 -2.28
N LEU A 216 19.25 10.87 -0.95
CA LEU A 216 18.43 11.88 -0.29
C LEU A 216 19.14 13.22 -0.39
N TYR A 217 18.55 14.13 -1.19
CA TYR A 217 18.97 15.52 -1.42
C TYR A 217 20.47 15.74 -1.65
#